data_AF-A0A1F7XB13-F1
#
_entry.id   AF-A0A1F7XB13-F1
#
_cell.length_a   1.000
_cell.length_b   1.000
_cell.length_c   1.000
_cell.angle_alpha   90.00
_cell.angle_beta   90.00
_cell.angle_gamma   90.00
#
_symmetry.space_group_name_H-M   'P 1'
#
loop_
_entity.id
_entity.type
_entity.pdbx_description
1 polymer ?
#
loop_
_entity_poly.entity_id
_entity_poly.type
_entity_poly.pdbx_seq_one_letter_code
_entity_poly.pdbx_strand_id
1 'polypeptide(L)'
;MDELISELVNFIRSSYSPEEKLKISKDGGKTLFFRKGGKSLCYIETRGGESTVTVVIGASLNDKVESADISKKAKEMFKQAKQFHDGKWLFFEARTKKDLEDIKNLLAIKRSPPAQD
;
A
#
# COMPACT_ATOMS: atom_id res chain seq x y z
N MET A 1 -9.24 -8.70 13.66
CA MET A 1 -8.50 -7.87 12.69
C MET A 1 -8.53 -6.48 13.23
N ASP A 2 -7.41 -5.77 13.22
CA ASP A 2 -7.30 -4.39 13.69
C ASP A 2 -8.37 -3.49 13.03
N GLU A 3 -8.92 -2.51 13.75
CA GLU A 3 -9.97 -1.62 13.25
C GLU A 3 -9.50 -0.81 12.04
N LEU A 4 -8.27 -0.28 12.08
CA LEU A 4 -7.67 0.49 10.99
C LEU A 4 -7.43 -0.38 9.76
N ILE A 5 -7.01 -1.63 9.96
CA ILE A 5 -6.85 -2.58 8.86
C ILE A 5 -8.20 -2.95 8.24
N SER A 6 -9.23 -3.14 9.07
CA SER A 6 -10.58 -3.42 8.58
C SER A 6 -11.13 -2.25 7.75
N GLU A 7 -10.89 -1.01 8.21
CA GLU A 7 -11.20 0.21 7.46
C GLU A 7 -10.43 0.27 6.13
N LEU A 8 -9.12 -0.01 6.15
CA LEU A 8 -8.29 -0.02 4.94
C LEU A 8 -8.80 -1.02 3.91
N VAL A 9 -9.10 -2.25 4.35
CA VAL A 9 -9.60 -3.32 3.49
C VAL A 9 -10.92 -2.92 2.84
N ASN A 10 -11.84 -2.32 3.60
CA ASN A 10 -13.13 -1.84 3.08
C ASN A 10 -12.95 -0.69 2.08
N PHE A 11 -12.04 0.26 2.36
CA PHE A 11 -11.68 1.32 1.42
C PHE A 11 -11.11 0.75 0.12
N ILE A 12 -10.19 -0.22 0.19
CA ILE A 12 -9.58 -0.83 -0.99
C ILE A 12 -10.63 -1.53 -1.85
N ARG A 13 -11.52 -2.30 -1.21
CA ARG A 13 -12.61 -3.02 -1.88
C ARG A 13 -13.57 -2.09 -2.61
N SER A 14 -14.03 -1.05 -1.92
CA SER A 14 -14.98 -0.07 -2.46
C SER A 14 -14.37 0.81 -3.56
N SER A 15 -13.12 1.23 -3.40
CA SER A 15 -12.49 2.20 -4.31
C SER A 15 -11.93 1.57 -5.58
N TYR A 16 -11.48 0.31 -5.52
CA TYR A 16 -10.72 -0.28 -6.63
C TYR A 16 -11.36 -1.54 -7.21
N SER A 17 -12.34 -2.16 -6.54
CA SER A 17 -12.89 -3.48 -6.88
C SER A 17 -11.76 -4.45 -7.30
N PRO A 18 -10.81 -4.74 -6.40
CA PRO A 18 -9.60 -5.48 -6.72
C PRO A 18 -9.87 -6.98 -6.85
N GLU A 19 -8.92 -7.67 -7.48
CA GLU A 19 -8.74 -9.11 -7.31
C GLU A 19 -8.06 -9.36 -5.96
N GLU A 20 -8.60 -10.30 -5.17
CA GLU A 20 -8.11 -10.63 -3.83
C GLU A 20 -7.57 -12.06 -3.77
N LYS A 21 -6.46 -12.25 -3.06
CA LYS A 21 -5.94 -13.59 -2.71
C LYS A 21 -5.45 -13.62 -1.27
N LEU A 22 -5.94 -14.58 -0.49
CA LEU A 22 -5.44 -14.86 0.86
C LEU A 22 -4.38 -15.97 0.79
N LYS A 23 -3.24 -15.77 1.47
CA LYS A 23 -2.30 -16.84 1.82
C LYS A 23 -2.19 -16.95 3.32
N ILE A 24 -2.04 -18.18 3.81
CA ILE A 24 -1.79 -18.49 5.22
C ILE A 24 -0.44 -19.19 5.28
N SER A 25 0.49 -18.67 6.08
CA SER A 25 1.80 -19.28 6.30
C SER A 25 1.71 -20.41 7.34
N LYS A 26 2.72 -21.29 7.36
CA LYS A 26 2.75 -22.48 8.25
C LYS A 26 2.68 -22.12 9.74
N ASP A 27 3.17 -20.93 10.09
CA ASP A 27 3.17 -20.36 11.44
C ASP A 27 1.91 -19.53 11.75
N GLY A 28 0.88 -19.60 10.90
CA GLY A 28 -0.42 -18.97 11.12
C GLY A 28 -0.53 -17.49 10.70
N GLY A 29 0.53 -16.92 10.14
CA GLY A 29 0.49 -15.60 9.52
C GLY A 29 -0.45 -15.56 8.31
N LYS A 30 -1.09 -14.42 8.06
CA LYS A 30 -2.04 -14.23 6.96
C LYS A 30 -1.58 -13.08 6.08
N THR A 31 -1.59 -13.27 4.76
CA THR A 31 -1.30 -12.21 3.80
C THR A 31 -2.45 -12.07 2.80
N LEU A 32 -3.09 -10.90 2.78
CA LEU A 32 -4.07 -10.51 1.78
C LEU A 32 -3.37 -9.76 0.65
N PHE A 33 -3.45 -10.29 -0.56
CA PHE A 33 -2.92 -9.68 -1.76
C PHE A 33 -4.05 -9.02 -2.54
N PHE A 34 -3.91 -7.71 -2.79
CA PHE A 34 -4.84 -6.95 -3.63
C PHE A 34 -4.18 -6.64 -4.98
N ARG A 35 -4.88 -6.91 -6.07
CA ARG A 35 -4.42 -6.66 -7.45
C ARG A 35 -5.49 -5.95 -8.24
N LYS A 36 -5.08 -5.17 -9.24
CA LYS A 36 -6.01 -4.53 -10.17
C LYS A 36 -5.37 -4.35 -11.55
N GLY A 37 -6.03 -4.84 -12.59
CA GLY A 37 -5.55 -4.74 -13.97
C GLY A 37 -4.22 -5.47 -14.17
N GLY A 38 -4.13 -6.69 -13.64
CA GLY A 38 -2.93 -7.53 -13.77
C GLY A 38 -1.71 -7.10 -12.94
N LYS A 39 -1.79 -5.99 -12.18
CA LYS A 39 -0.69 -5.46 -11.35
C LYS A 39 -1.03 -5.51 -9.86
N SER A 40 -0.01 -5.59 -9.01
CA SER A 40 -0.17 -5.46 -7.56
C SER A 40 -0.69 -4.07 -7.20
N LEU A 41 -1.68 -4.00 -6.31
CA LEU A 41 -2.12 -2.77 -5.66
C LEU A 41 -1.36 -2.61 -4.34
N CYS A 42 -1.61 -3.50 -3.37
CA CYS A 42 -0.91 -3.59 -2.09
C CYS A 42 -1.06 -4.99 -1.49
N TYR A 43 -0.32 -5.24 -0.41
CA TYR A 43 -0.44 -6.46 0.41
C TYR A 43 -0.63 -6.08 1.86
N ILE A 44 -1.40 -6.87 2.60
CA ILE A 44 -1.58 -6.71 4.05
C ILE A 44 -1.20 -8.01 4.72
N GLU A 45 -0.14 -7.96 5.51
CA GLU A 45 0.39 -9.09 6.28
C GLU A 45 0.00 -8.92 7.74
N THR A 46 -0.69 -9.90 8.31
CA THR A 46 -1.06 -9.92 9.73
C THR A 46 -0.42 -11.12 10.41
N ARG A 47 0.36 -10.87 11.46
CA ARG A 47 1.02 -11.90 12.27
C ARG A 47 1.12 -11.42 13.72
N GLY A 48 0.76 -12.28 14.68
CA GLY A 48 0.93 -11.99 16.10
C GLY A 48 0.17 -10.75 16.61
N GLY A 49 -0.90 -10.34 15.92
CA GLY A 49 -1.65 -9.11 16.24
C GLY A 49 -1.13 -7.85 15.53
N GLU A 50 0.06 -7.89 14.95
CA GLU A 50 0.61 -6.80 14.17
C GLU A 50 0.21 -6.92 12.69
N SER A 51 0.06 -5.78 12.02
CA SER A 51 -0.24 -5.73 10.60
C SER A 51 0.67 -4.77 9.85
N THR A 52 1.27 -5.26 8.77
CA THR A 52 2.11 -4.50 7.86
C THR A 52 1.40 -4.37 6.52
N VAL A 53 1.32 -3.14 6.02
CA VAL A 53 0.77 -2.82 4.71
C VAL A 53 1.92 -2.49 3.76
N THR A 54 2.03 -3.25 2.69
CA THR A 54 3.08 -3.07 1.69
C THR A 54 2.51 -2.42 0.43
N VAL A 55 3.02 -1.25 0.07
CA VAL A 55 2.69 -0.52 -1.16
C VAL A 55 3.93 -0.41 -2.05
N VAL A 56 3.82 -0.80 -3.32
CA VAL A 56 4.92 -0.72 -4.29
C VAL A 56 4.68 0.42 -5.27
N ILE A 57 5.56 1.42 -5.31
CA ILE A 57 5.45 2.60 -6.18
C ILE A 57 6.44 2.49 -7.34
N GLY A 58 5.94 2.46 -8.58
CA GLY A 58 6.77 2.42 -9.78
C GLY A 58 7.53 3.72 -10.00
N ALA A 59 8.71 3.65 -10.64
CA ALA A 59 9.61 4.80 -10.81
C ALA A 59 8.97 6.01 -11.51
N SER A 60 8.04 5.77 -12.45
CA SER A 60 7.32 6.84 -13.17
C SER A 60 6.35 7.66 -12.30
N LEU A 61 6.17 7.27 -11.03
CA LEU A 61 5.32 7.97 -10.07
C LEU A 61 6.12 8.71 -9.00
N ASN A 62 7.47 8.73 -9.08
CA ASN A 62 8.30 9.32 -8.03
C ASN A 62 7.96 10.80 -7.81
N ASP A 63 7.91 11.60 -8.88
CA ASP A 63 7.60 13.03 -8.79
C ASP A 63 6.19 13.29 -8.21
N LYS A 64 5.23 12.41 -8.53
CA LYS A 64 3.87 12.48 -7.98
C LYS A 64 3.86 12.20 -6.48
N VAL A 65 4.70 11.28 -5.99
CA VAL A 65 4.82 11.02 -4.54
C VAL A 65 5.58 12.13 -3.82
N GLU A 66 6.62 12.70 -4.43
CA GLU A 66 7.38 13.80 -3.82
C GLU A 66 6.53 15.06 -3.64
N SER A 67 5.66 15.35 -4.62
CA SER A 67 4.71 16.45 -4.59
C SER A 67 3.43 16.18 -3.78
N ALA A 68 3.19 14.93 -3.38
CA ALA A 68 1.97 14.55 -2.66
C ALA A 68 1.88 15.18 -1.26
N ASP A 69 0.65 15.47 -0.82
CA ASP A 69 0.35 15.82 0.56
C ASP A 69 0.19 14.55 1.42
N ILE A 70 1.33 14.00 1.82
CA ILE A 70 1.46 12.87 2.74
C ILE A 70 2.39 13.26 3.89
N SER A 71 2.30 12.54 5.01
CA SER A 71 3.10 12.86 6.19
C SER A 71 4.60 12.83 5.92
N LYS A 72 5.35 13.55 6.75
CA LYS A 72 6.82 13.55 6.72
C LYS A 72 7.39 12.13 6.83
N LYS A 73 6.78 11.30 7.70
CA LYS A 73 7.14 9.88 7.89
C LYS A 73 7.00 9.09 6.57
N ALA A 74 5.88 9.25 5.87
CA ALA A 74 5.65 8.58 4.59
C ALA A 74 6.62 9.08 3.50
N LYS A 75 6.88 10.40 3.44
CA LYS A 75 7.88 10.97 2.51
C LYS A 75 9.29 10.45 2.78
N GLU A 76 9.70 10.38 4.03
CA GLU A 76 11.02 9.85 4.41
C GLU A 76 11.15 8.37 4.09
N MET A 77 10.13 7.56 4.39
CA MET A 77 10.08 6.14 4.00
C MET A 77 10.24 5.99 2.48
N PHE A 78 9.53 6.79 1.69
CA PHE A 78 9.64 6.77 0.24
C PHE A 78 11.03 7.20 -0.27
N LYS A 79 11.62 8.23 0.33
CA LYS A 79 12.96 8.71 -0.02
C LYS A 79 14.04 7.65 0.26
N GLN A 80 13.92 6.96 1.39
CA GLN A 80 14.89 5.93 1.82
C GLN A 80 14.69 4.58 1.13
N ALA A 81 13.49 4.29 0.63
CA ALA A 81 13.19 3.03 -0.03
C ALA A 81 14.05 2.83 -1.30
N LYS A 82 14.65 1.65 -1.41
CA LYS A 82 15.42 1.24 -2.59
C LYS A 82 14.51 1.13 -3.81
N GLN A 83 14.96 1.69 -4.92
CA GLN A 83 14.30 1.54 -6.22
C GLN A 83 14.67 0.17 -6.83
N PHE A 84 13.68 -0.72 -6.96
CA PHE A 84 13.80 -1.97 -7.70
C PHE A 84 13.14 -1.86 -9.08
N HIS A 85 13.25 -2.93 -9.88
CA HIS A 85 12.67 -3.00 -11.22
C HIS A 85 11.14 -2.82 -11.22
N ASP A 86 10.46 -3.25 -10.14
CA ASP A 86 9.00 -3.16 -9.99
C ASP A 86 8.55 -1.95 -9.17
N GLY A 87 9.48 -1.25 -8.52
CA GLY A 87 9.21 -0.04 -7.77
C GLY A 87 9.99 0.08 -6.45
N LYS A 88 9.65 1.11 -5.69
CA LYS A 88 10.00 1.25 -4.29
C LYS A 88 8.97 0.54 -3.42
N TRP A 89 9.44 -0.34 -2.55
CA TRP A 89 8.60 -1.08 -1.61
C TRP A 89 8.52 -0.32 -0.30
N LEU A 90 7.31 0.09 0.08
CA LEU A 90 7.02 0.85 1.30
C LEU A 90 6.26 -0.05 2.27
N PHE A 91 6.77 -0.17 3.49
CA PHE A 91 6.24 -1.06 4.52
C PHE A 91 5.67 -0.23 5.67
N PHE A 92 4.36 -0.10 5.71
CA PHE A 92 3.66 0.69 6.72
C PHE A 92 3.15 -0.19 7.85
N GLU A 93 3.48 0.17 9.08
CA GLU A 93 2.72 -0.26 10.25
C GLU A 93 1.53 0.68 10.40
N ALA A 94 0.31 0.21 10.09
CA ALA A 94 -0.91 1.03 10.14
C ALA A 94 -1.40 1.20 11.58
N ARG A 95 -0.67 2.01 12.38
CA ARG A 95 -0.93 2.20 13.81
C ARG A 95 -1.79 3.43 14.11
N THR A 96 -1.87 4.36 13.18
CA THR A 96 -2.63 5.61 13.34
C THR A 96 -3.53 5.89 12.15
N LYS A 97 -4.55 6.74 12.35
CA LYS A 97 -5.37 7.25 11.24
C LYS A 97 -4.53 7.99 10.20
N LYS A 98 -3.43 8.63 10.60
CA LYS A 98 -2.54 9.32 9.65
C LYS A 98 -1.77 8.34 8.77
N ASP A 99 -1.29 7.23 9.32
CA ASP A 99 -0.68 6.16 8.51
C ASP A 99 -1.68 5.64 7.48
N LEU A 100 -2.95 5.50 7.88
CA LEU A 100 -4.02 5.04 7.01
C LEU A 100 -4.30 6.03 5.86
N GLU A 101 -4.38 7.34 6.16
CA GLU A 101 -4.51 8.39 5.14
C GLU A 101 -3.35 8.36 4.14
N ASP A 102 -2.11 8.26 4.63
CA ASP A 102 -0.91 8.21 3.77
C ASP A 102 -0.96 6.99 2.83
N ILE A 103 -1.34 5.81 3.35
CA ILE A 103 -1.53 4.61 2.53
C ILE A 103 -2.60 4.85 1.46
N LYS A 104 -3.75 5.41 1.82
CA LYS A 104 -4.84 5.69 0.87
C LYS A 104 -4.39 6.65 -0.24
N ASN A 105 -3.66 7.71 0.11
CA ASN A 105 -3.12 8.68 -0.85
C ASN A 105 -2.09 8.03 -1.79
N LEU A 106 -1.20 7.18 -1.26
CA LEU A 106 -0.23 6.44 -2.07
C LEU A 106 -0.90 5.45 -3.04
N LEU A 107 -1.99 4.78 -2.60
CA LEU A 107 -2.77 3.90 -3.48
C LEU A 107 -3.47 4.69 -4.59
N ALA A 108 -3.98 5.88 -4.27
CA ALA A 108 -4.58 6.77 -5.27
C ALA A 108 -3.53 7.19 -6.32
N ILE A 109 -2.35 7.63 -5.89
CA ILE A 109 -1.23 7.98 -6.81
C ILE A 109 -0.84 6.78 -7.67
N LYS A 110 -0.74 5.58 -7.09
CA LYS A 110 -0.42 4.34 -7.80
C LYS A 110 -1.44 3.99 -8.88
N ARG A 111 -2.70 4.37 -8.70
CA ARG A 111 -3.79 4.08 -9.62
C ARG A 111 -4.16 5.24 -10.54
N SER A 112 -3.60 6.42 -10.32
CA SER A 112 -3.70 7.51 -11.27
C SER A 112 -3.24 7.04 -12.65
N PRO A 113 -3.98 7.39 -13.72
CA PRO A 113 -3.54 7.12 -15.07
C PRO A 113 -2.09 7.60 -15.28
N PRO A 114 -1.31 6.92 -16.14
CA PRO A 114 -0.11 7.54 -16.69
C PRO A 114 -0.52 8.90 -17.27
N ALA A 115 0.30 9.93 -17.10
CA ALA A 115 0.09 11.15 -17.86
C ALA A 115 0.04 10.73 -19.35
N GLN A 116 -1.02 11.13 -20.05
CA GLN A 116 -1.06 11.03 -21.49
C GLN A 116 -0.07 12.10 -21.96
N ASP A 117 1.05 11.68 -22.54
CA ASP A 117 1.93 12.58 -23.31
C ASP A 117 1.24 12.95 -24.64
#